data_AF-A0A1H8B5W5-F1
#
_entry.id   AF-A0A1H8B5W5-F1
#
_cell.length_a   1.000
_cell.length_b   1.000
_cell.length_c   1.000
_cell.angle_alpha   90.00
_cell.angle_beta   90.00
_cell.angle_gamma   90.00
#
_symmetry.space_group_name_H-M   'P 1'
#
loop_
_entity.id
_entity.type
_entity.pdbx_description
1 polymer ?
#
loop_
_entity_poly.entity_id
_entity_poly.type
_entity_poly.pdbx_seq_one_letter_code
_entity_poly.pdbx_strand_id
1 'polypeptide(L)'
;MATNRVEGDNSDNRIDATFAADPEGEAIDAGNGPGGTNNDVVDGFGGSDTILSGEGDDSVFAGSGSDSVEGGAGNDLLVGDSSDPGGGREVFQWDLAPDTNDANPIEMGDPISGFVQDTGSVDVTFSVLQATGPVNTTFADNPQNVDGVETGGTPADANSSLAASLPSAGETDLKLEFSAPVNDVSFQINDLDCTENIQIFAFDGDDNLIPVTLTGGMDISVLSGEEADGSGSGTDAGAANALSVSIVGPVAQVVVRYTDADGSGDGINLTDVYFNPLGGVVDGGAPGDDTLIGEDGDDTLLGEGGNDVLTGGAGADSIVGGADEDTIIGGTAGDVVDGGSTGVDNDTLDLSGSGPLRVAEETDDPDGNSTSGRIEFIDSDGTVSGEMTFAEIENLIPCFTPGTLIATPRGEKLVEDLQLGDRVITRDNGLQEIRWIGHRALGMQDLQNAPHLKPVLIRAGALGHGLPERDMLVSPQHRLLLNSERAALYFEEREVLAAAKHLTGMEGVDQVEASGTTYIHFMFNQHEVVLSNGAWTESFQPGEQVLDGMGAEQRDEIFDLFPELREAQGVKAYQAARRSLKKHEARLLVE
;
A
#
# COMPACT_ATOMS: atom_id res chain seq x y z
N MET A 1 21.95 11.61 4.78
CA MET A 1 22.75 10.42 4.38
C MET A 1 21.91 9.77 3.30
N ALA A 2 22.42 9.72 2.07
CA ALA A 2 21.65 9.30 0.90
C ALA A 2 21.10 7.88 1.08
N THR A 3 19.78 7.76 1.08
CA THR A 3 19.02 6.52 0.81
C THR A 3 19.12 6.25 -0.69
N ASN A 4 19.29 4.99 -1.11
CA ASN A 4 19.21 4.65 -2.53
C ASN A 4 17.73 4.77 -2.93
N ARG A 5 17.38 5.80 -3.71
CA ARG A 5 15.99 6.06 -4.09
C ARG A 5 15.84 5.79 -5.58
N VAL A 6 14.80 5.05 -5.95
CA VAL A 6 14.47 4.72 -7.35
C VAL A 6 13.08 5.25 -7.64
N GLU A 7 12.99 6.17 -8.60
CA GLU A 7 11.74 6.89 -8.90
C GLU A 7 11.18 6.52 -10.27
N GLY A 8 9.88 6.18 -10.30
CA GLY A 8 9.09 5.93 -11.49
C GLY A 8 8.54 7.22 -12.14
N ASP A 9 7.42 7.09 -12.85
CA ASP A 9 6.64 8.19 -13.40
C ASP A 9 5.13 7.89 -13.41
N ASN A 10 4.30 8.84 -13.86
CA ASN A 10 2.83 8.70 -13.95
C ASN A 10 2.33 7.73 -15.06
N SER A 11 3.16 6.78 -15.50
CA SER A 11 2.79 5.77 -16.50
C SER A 11 3.15 4.38 -16.04
N ASP A 12 2.51 3.35 -16.59
CA ASP A 12 2.79 1.95 -16.25
C ASP A 12 4.30 1.63 -16.36
N ASN A 13 4.95 1.49 -15.22
CA ASN A 13 6.37 1.27 -15.03
C ASN A 13 6.68 -0.18 -14.71
N ARG A 14 7.91 -0.59 -15.04
CA ARG A 14 8.50 -1.83 -14.53
C ARG A 14 9.79 -1.47 -13.83
N ILE A 15 9.73 -1.34 -12.51
CA ILE A 15 10.84 -0.98 -11.65
C ILE A 15 11.46 -2.27 -11.11
N ASP A 16 12.67 -2.58 -11.58
CA ASP A 16 13.47 -3.71 -11.13
C ASP A 16 14.96 -3.34 -11.20
N ALA A 17 15.87 -4.25 -10.85
CA ALA A 17 17.33 -4.01 -10.92
C ALA A 17 17.87 -3.64 -12.32
N THR A 18 17.05 -3.68 -13.38
CA THR A 18 17.41 -3.23 -14.73
C THR A 18 16.74 -1.92 -15.13
N PHE A 19 15.95 -1.32 -14.23
CA PHE A 19 15.32 -0.03 -14.43
C PHE A 19 16.40 1.03 -14.67
N ALA A 20 16.26 1.74 -15.78
CA ALA A 20 17.23 2.73 -16.26
C ALA A 20 16.56 4.06 -16.62
N ALA A 21 15.28 4.19 -16.27
CA ALA A 21 14.50 5.40 -16.46
C ALA A 21 14.56 6.33 -15.24
N ASP A 22 15.16 5.86 -14.15
CA ASP A 22 15.51 6.67 -12.98
C ASP A 22 16.34 7.90 -13.42
N PRO A 23 15.88 9.13 -13.15
CA PRO A 23 16.55 10.35 -13.60
C PRO A 23 17.99 10.53 -13.07
N GLU A 24 18.28 9.93 -11.91
CA GLU A 24 19.56 9.99 -11.18
C GLU A 24 20.50 8.85 -11.59
N GLY A 25 19.96 7.79 -12.20
CA GLY A 25 20.68 6.62 -12.66
C GLY A 25 20.96 5.61 -11.54
N GLU A 26 20.19 5.70 -10.46
CA GLU A 26 20.15 4.72 -9.39
C GLU A 26 19.38 3.47 -9.82
N ALA A 27 19.66 2.37 -9.13
CA ALA A 27 19.10 1.07 -9.44
C ALA A 27 18.86 0.30 -8.16
N ILE A 28 17.84 -0.55 -8.20
CA ILE A 28 17.58 -1.53 -7.16
C ILE A 28 18.84 -2.35 -6.89
N ASP A 29 19.14 -2.61 -5.61
CA ASP A 29 20.28 -3.39 -5.14
C ASP A 29 21.66 -2.83 -5.57
N ALA A 30 21.79 -1.52 -5.83
CA ALA A 30 23.06 -0.92 -6.27
C ALA A 30 24.15 -0.89 -5.18
N GLY A 31 23.81 -1.19 -3.91
CA GLY A 31 24.75 -1.30 -2.78
C GLY A 31 25.46 0.02 -2.43
N ASN A 32 24.87 1.13 -2.84
CA ASN A 32 25.28 2.53 -2.66
C ASN A 32 24.68 3.17 -1.39
N GLY A 33 23.70 2.53 -0.74
CA GLY A 33 23.09 2.99 0.52
C GLY A 33 24.04 3.01 1.74
N PRO A 34 23.63 3.61 2.89
CA PRO A 34 24.48 3.83 4.05
C PRO A 34 24.94 2.52 4.70
N GLY A 35 26.17 2.10 4.38
CA GLY A 35 26.77 0.86 4.89
C GLY A 35 26.90 -0.25 3.86
N GLY A 36 26.51 -0.02 2.60
CA GLY A 36 26.47 -1.03 1.54
C GLY A 36 25.35 -2.04 1.75
N THR A 37 24.27 -1.60 2.41
CA THR A 37 23.01 -2.31 2.52
C THR A 37 22.22 -2.05 1.24
N ASN A 38 21.51 -3.05 0.74
CA ASN A 38 20.70 -2.94 -0.47
C ASN A 38 19.31 -2.32 -0.22
N ASN A 39 19.14 -1.70 0.95
CA ASN A 39 17.90 -1.03 1.34
C ASN A 39 17.61 0.16 0.41
N ASP A 40 16.48 0.08 -0.27
CA ASP A 40 16.04 0.99 -1.30
C ASP A 40 14.73 1.70 -0.88
N VAL A 41 14.53 2.91 -1.38
CA VAL A 41 13.24 3.61 -1.34
C VAL A 41 12.72 3.69 -2.76
N VAL A 42 11.56 3.09 -3.03
CA VAL A 42 10.99 3.03 -4.38
C VAL A 42 9.67 3.78 -4.43
N ASP A 43 9.51 4.65 -5.42
CA ASP A 43 8.29 5.44 -5.62
C ASP A 43 7.78 5.19 -7.06
N GLY A 44 6.62 4.52 -7.20
CA GLY A 44 5.99 4.23 -8.50
C GLY A 44 5.21 5.41 -9.07
N PHE A 45 4.64 6.23 -8.17
CA PHE A 45 3.77 7.36 -8.41
C PHE A 45 2.38 7.04 -8.97
N GLY A 46 2.25 6.72 -10.25
CA GLY A 46 0.92 6.53 -10.80
C GLY A 46 0.94 5.77 -12.09
N GLY A 47 -0.06 4.96 -12.35
CA GLY A 47 -0.02 4.00 -13.44
C GLY A 47 -0.45 2.64 -12.95
N SER A 48 -0.10 1.60 -13.69
CA SER A 48 -0.17 0.24 -13.17
C SER A 48 1.22 -0.36 -13.26
N ASP A 49 1.90 -0.34 -12.14
CA ASP A 49 3.32 -0.58 -12.02
C ASP A 49 3.64 -2.02 -11.63
N THR A 50 4.85 -2.44 -11.98
CA THR A 50 5.42 -3.69 -11.50
C THR A 50 6.74 -3.38 -10.83
N ILE A 51 6.79 -3.51 -9.52
CA ILE A 51 7.93 -3.13 -8.67
C ILE A 51 8.52 -4.39 -8.02
N LEU A 52 9.83 -4.55 -8.17
CA LEU A 52 10.62 -5.62 -7.54
C LEU A 52 11.77 -4.96 -6.75
N SER A 53 11.67 -4.91 -5.42
CA SER A 53 12.65 -4.16 -4.58
C SER A 53 13.86 -4.98 -4.13
N GLY A 54 13.81 -6.32 -4.12
CA GLY A 54 15.02 -7.14 -4.17
C GLY A 54 15.57 -7.59 -2.81
N GLU A 55 16.86 -7.39 -2.54
CA GLU A 55 17.44 -7.68 -1.23
C GLU A 55 17.52 -6.39 -0.40
N GLY A 56 17.34 -6.47 0.92
CA GLY A 56 17.43 -5.30 1.79
C GLY A 56 16.13 -5.07 2.55
N ASP A 57 16.16 -4.16 3.52
CA ASP A 57 14.92 -3.68 4.13
C ASP A 57 14.47 -2.46 3.33
N ASP A 58 13.51 -2.66 2.43
CA ASP A 58 13.08 -1.69 1.44
C ASP A 58 11.82 -0.91 1.88
N SER A 59 11.58 0.23 1.24
CA SER A 59 10.35 1.01 1.40
C SER A 59 9.78 1.36 0.04
N VAL A 60 8.68 0.71 -0.31
CA VAL A 60 8.01 0.84 -1.60
C VAL A 60 6.68 1.56 -1.44
N PHE A 61 6.48 2.57 -2.27
CA PHE A 61 5.29 3.39 -2.39
C PHE A 61 4.81 3.28 -3.83
N ALA A 62 3.78 2.47 -4.11
CA ALA A 62 3.39 2.17 -5.48
C ALA A 62 2.65 3.36 -6.12
N GLY A 63 1.78 4.01 -5.36
CA GLY A 63 1.04 5.19 -5.80
C GLY A 63 -0.27 4.80 -6.47
N SER A 64 -0.88 5.66 -7.28
CA SER A 64 -2.22 5.38 -7.80
C SER A 64 -2.25 4.38 -8.94
N GLY A 65 -3.33 3.61 -8.94
CA GLY A 65 -3.66 2.64 -9.99
C GLY A 65 -3.31 1.24 -9.51
N SER A 66 -3.47 0.24 -10.38
CA SER A 66 -3.36 -1.16 -9.96
C SER A 66 -1.93 -1.65 -10.08
N ASP A 67 -1.26 -1.82 -8.96
CA ASP A 67 0.16 -2.11 -8.89
C ASP A 67 0.47 -3.53 -8.45
N SER A 68 1.68 -4.00 -8.79
CA SER A 68 2.21 -5.30 -8.41
C SER A 68 3.58 -5.10 -7.76
N VAL A 69 3.67 -5.34 -6.46
CA VAL A 69 4.87 -5.09 -5.65
C VAL A 69 5.37 -6.39 -5.01
N GLU A 70 6.65 -6.69 -5.20
CA GLU A 70 7.37 -7.76 -4.51
C GLU A 70 8.52 -7.14 -3.69
N GLY A 71 8.48 -7.32 -2.37
CA GLY A 71 9.48 -6.83 -1.39
C GLY A 71 10.80 -7.57 -1.52
N GLY A 72 10.76 -8.89 -1.35
CA GLY A 72 11.91 -9.75 -1.55
C GLY A 72 12.52 -10.18 -0.22
N ALA A 73 13.80 -9.93 -0.01
CA ALA A 73 14.51 -10.42 1.17
C ALA A 73 14.89 -9.29 2.12
N GLY A 74 14.26 -9.24 3.28
CA GLY A 74 14.50 -8.25 4.33
C GLY A 74 13.18 -7.80 4.92
N ASN A 75 13.20 -6.84 5.84
CA ASN A 75 11.98 -6.37 6.50
C ASN A 75 11.42 -5.16 5.74
N ASP A 76 10.48 -5.40 4.85
CA ASP A 76 10.03 -4.40 3.89
C ASP A 76 8.81 -3.62 4.36
N LEU A 77 8.67 -2.39 3.84
CA LEU A 77 7.43 -1.60 3.90
C LEU A 77 6.86 -1.47 2.49
N LEU A 78 5.68 -2.05 2.26
CA LEU A 78 4.98 -1.98 0.98
C LEU A 78 3.66 -1.22 1.16
N VAL A 79 3.48 -0.15 0.38
CA VAL A 79 2.29 0.69 0.39
C VAL A 79 1.70 0.72 -1.01
N GLY A 80 0.42 0.35 -1.13
CA GLY A 80 -0.33 0.34 -2.39
C GLY A 80 -0.50 1.75 -2.94
N ASP A 81 -1.44 2.52 -2.39
CA ASP A 81 -1.88 3.76 -3.07
C ASP A 81 -1.12 5.05 -2.74
N SER A 82 -0.37 5.11 -1.64
CA SER A 82 0.27 6.35 -1.19
C SER A 82 1.70 6.48 -1.67
N SER A 83 2.05 7.68 -2.15
CA SER A 83 3.43 8.11 -2.40
C SER A 83 4.24 8.30 -1.11
N ASP A 84 5.58 8.26 -1.19
CA ASP A 84 6.48 8.45 -0.04
C ASP A 84 6.22 9.78 0.71
N PRO A 85 5.85 9.75 2.00
CA PRO A 85 5.69 10.97 2.81
C PRO A 85 7.02 11.74 3.03
N GLY A 86 8.17 11.10 2.78
CA GLY A 86 9.52 11.66 2.82
C GLY A 86 10.00 12.31 1.52
N GLY A 87 9.35 12.07 0.39
CA GLY A 87 9.70 12.60 -0.94
C GLY A 87 9.32 14.07 -1.18
N GLY A 88 8.80 14.76 -0.16
CA GLY A 88 8.04 15.99 -0.38
C GLY A 88 8.87 17.25 -0.67
N ARG A 89 10.13 17.34 -0.22
CA ARG A 89 10.93 18.57 -0.35
C ARG A 89 12.43 18.35 -0.17
N GLU A 90 13.21 18.80 -1.14
CA GLU A 90 14.66 18.82 -1.10
C GLU A 90 15.19 20.18 -0.66
N VAL A 91 16.45 20.20 -0.22
CA VAL A 91 17.10 21.40 0.28
C VAL A 91 18.51 21.53 -0.27
N PHE A 92 18.79 22.70 -0.83
CA PHE A 92 20.14 23.15 -1.12
C PHE A 92 20.72 23.88 0.09
N GLN A 93 21.83 23.37 0.63
CA GLN A 93 22.42 23.80 1.90
C GLN A 93 23.81 24.41 1.73
N TRP A 94 24.02 25.58 2.31
CA TRP A 94 25.30 26.29 2.21
C TRP A 94 26.41 25.69 3.09
N ASP A 95 26.07 25.10 4.22
CA ASP A 95 26.99 24.45 5.16
C ASP A 95 27.58 23.12 4.64
N LEU A 96 27.03 22.61 3.53
CA LEU A 96 27.54 21.47 2.78
C LEU A 96 28.40 21.86 1.56
N ALA A 97 28.65 23.16 1.35
CA ALA A 97 29.52 23.62 0.29
C ALA A 97 30.98 23.12 0.48
N PRO A 98 31.71 22.85 -0.61
CA PRO A 98 33.11 22.43 -0.50
C PRO A 98 34.00 23.59 -0.03
N ASP A 99 34.82 23.34 0.98
CA ASP A 99 35.88 24.29 1.34
C ASP A 99 36.98 24.28 0.25
N THR A 100 37.26 25.47 -0.29
CA THR A 100 38.28 25.68 -1.32
C THR A 100 39.62 26.13 -0.75
N ASN A 101 39.68 26.45 0.55
CA ASN A 101 40.85 26.99 1.21
C ASN A 101 41.66 25.90 1.94
N ASP A 102 41.00 24.89 2.51
CA ASP A 102 41.65 23.72 3.10
C ASP A 102 40.89 22.39 2.85
N ALA A 103 40.99 21.41 3.76
CA ALA A 103 40.42 20.07 3.61
C ALA A 103 39.40 19.74 4.74
N ASN A 104 39.02 20.75 5.52
CA ASN A 104 38.01 20.67 6.57
C ASN A 104 36.61 20.97 5.98
N PRO A 105 35.53 20.74 6.76
CA PRO A 105 34.22 21.29 6.44
C PRO A 105 34.27 22.81 6.31
N ILE A 106 33.35 23.39 5.53
CA ILE A 106 33.31 24.84 5.33
C ILE A 106 33.11 25.59 6.65
N GLU A 107 33.87 26.67 6.84
CA GLU A 107 33.86 27.51 8.04
C GLU A 107 33.39 28.94 7.69
N MET A 108 32.93 29.67 8.71
CA MET A 108 32.47 31.05 8.55
C MET A 108 33.54 31.93 7.86
N GLY A 109 33.14 32.60 6.78
CA GLY A 109 34.00 33.48 6.00
C GLY A 109 34.74 32.78 4.86
N ASP A 110 34.57 31.47 4.69
CA ASP A 110 35.16 30.75 3.57
C ASP A 110 34.52 31.13 2.25
N PRO A 111 35.32 31.31 1.18
CA PRO A 111 34.80 31.80 -0.08
C PRO A 111 33.96 30.75 -0.82
N ILE A 112 32.74 31.14 -1.23
CA ILE A 112 31.88 30.34 -2.10
C ILE A 112 31.76 31.07 -3.45
N SER A 113 32.23 30.46 -4.54
CA SER A 113 32.13 31.06 -5.89
C SER A 113 31.24 30.25 -6.85
N GLY A 114 30.90 29.03 -6.46
CA GLY A 114 30.05 28.12 -7.20
C GLY A 114 30.39 26.67 -6.86
N PHE A 115 29.38 25.82 -6.83
CA PHE A 115 29.51 24.38 -6.61
C PHE A 115 28.24 23.69 -7.10
N VAL A 116 28.33 22.39 -7.33
CA VAL A 116 27.18 21.52 -7.54
C VAL A 116 26.95 20.76 -6.25
N GLN A 117 25.71 20.71 -5.82
CA GLN A 117 25.29 19.90 -4.69
C GLN A 117 24.23 18.92 -5.15
N ASP A 118 24.44 17.68 -4.78
CA ASP A 118 23.44 16.62 -4.81
C ASP A 118 22.51 16.84 -3.60
N THR A 119 21.23 17.10 -3.88
CA THR A 119 20.19 17.31 -2.86
C THR A 119 19.23 16.13 -2.71
N GLY A 120 19.48 15.02 -3.42
CA GLY A 120 18.54 13.93 -3.61
C GLY A 120 18.34 13.66 -5.10
N SER A 121 17.17 14.00 -5.62
CA SER A 121 16.78 13.85 -7.04
C SER A 121 17.31 14.99 -7.93
N VAL A 122 17.52 16.20 -7.40
CA VAL A 122 17.89 17.36 -8.23
C VAL A 122 19.26 17.91 -7.85
N ASP A 123 20.28 17.61 -8.64
CA ASP A 123 21.54 18.37 -8.61
C ASP A 123 21.31 19.88 -8.78
N VAL A 124 21.69 20.66 -7.77
CA VAL A 124 21.63 22.13 -7.79
C VAL A 124 23.02 22.71 -8.02
N THR A 125 23.15 23.46 -9.12
CA THR A 125 24.36 24.21 -9.43
C THR A 125 24.24 25.65 -8.99
N PHE A 126 25.04 26.05 -8.00
CA PHE A 126 25.23 27.45 -7.63
C PHE A 126 26.36 28.09 -8.44
N SER A 127 26.16 29.31 -8.91
CA SER A 127 27.19 30.12 -9.54
C SER A 127 27.03 31.61 -9.29
N VAL A 128 28.15 32.32 -9.14
CA VAL A 128 28.19 33.79 -9.15
C VAL A 128 28.48 34.26 -10.57
N LEU A 129 27.53 34.96 -11.19
CA LEU A 129 27.68 35.48 -12.55
C LEU A 129 28.44 36.82 -12.56
N GLN A 130 28.79 37.27 -13.77
CA GLN A 130 29.64 38.44 -13.94
C GLN A 130 29.02 39.71 -13.35
N ALA A 131 29.70 40.29 -12.36
CA ALA A 131 29.28 41.51 -11.69
C ALA A 131 29.82 42.79 -12.33
N THR A 132 29.18 43.91 -12.02
CA THR A 132 29.65 45.27 -12.33
C THR A 132 30.53 45.83 -11.19
N GLY A 133 31.38 44.99 -10.59
CA GLY A 133 32.25 45.35 -9.47
C GLY A 133 32.93 44.13 -8.86
N PRO A 134 33.82 44.32 -7.86
CA PRO A 134 34.23 43.22 -7.00
C PRO A 134 33.00 42.68 -6.24
N VAL A 135 32.95 41.36 -6.05
CA VAL A 135 31.92 40.67 -5.27
C VAL A 135 32.63 39.81 -4.25
N ASN A 136 32.16 39.83 -3.02
CA ASN A 136 32.58 38.89 -1.99
C ASN A 136 31.39 38.00 -1.64
N THR A 137 31.56 36.70 -1.78
CA THR A 137 30.58 35.68 -1.41
C THR A 137 31.26 34.66 -0.51
N THR A 138 30.71 34.48 0.70
CA THR A 138 31.30 33.62 1.72
C THR A 138 30.23 32.83 2.47
N PHE A 139 30.60 31.68 3.03
CA PHE A 139 29.75 30.97 3.98
C PHE A 139 29.55 31.78 5.27
N ALA A 140 28.32 31.75 5.79
CA ALA A 140 27.92 32.46 7.00
C ALA A 140 27.11 31.52 7.91
N ASP A 141 27.63 31.30 9.12
CA ASP A 141 27.03 30.47 10.18
C ASP A 141 26.40 31.30 11.31
N ASN A 142 26.34 32.62 11.15
CA ASN A 142 25.63 33.51 12.06
C ASN A 142 24.11 33.31 11.91
N PRO A 143 23.34 33.39 13.03
CA PRO A 143 21.90 33.17 12.98
C PRO A 143 21.16 34.10 12.02
N GLN A 144 20.31 33.49 11.19
CA GLN A 144 19.46 34.12 10.18
C GLN A 144 17.99 34.06 10.58
N ASN A 145 17.17 34.95 10.00
CA ASN A 145 15.73 34.77 10.05
C ASN A 145 15.34 33.67 9.05
N VAL A 146 14.63 32.65 9.51
CA VAL A 146 14.08 31.56 8.69
C VAL A 146 12.56 31.43 8.82
N ASP A 147 11.93 32.38 9.55
CA ASP A 147 10.48 32.43 9.68
C ASP A 147 9.82 32.65 8.31
N GLY A 148 8.93 31.74 7.93
CA GLY A 148 8.23 31.80 6.63
C GLY A 148 8.90 31.02 5.50
N VAL A 149 10.03 30.34 5.77
CA VAL A 149 10.52 29.29 4.86
C VAL A 149 9.60 28.08 5.00
N GLU A 150 9.00 27.67 3.90
CA GLU A 150 8.27 26.41 3.83
C GLU A 150 9.27 25.26 3.72
N THR A 151 9.29 24.32 4.68
CA THR A 151 10.32 23.28 4.75
C THR A 151 9.79 21.86 4.56
N GLY A 152 8.47 21.68 4.47
CA GLY A 152 7.86 20.35 4.39
C GLY A 152 7.88 19.55 5.71
N GLY A 153 8.48 20.07 6.79
CA GLY A 153 8.37 19.46 8.12
C GLY A 153 9.51 19.82 9.07
N THR A 154 10.76 19.55 8.68
CA THR A 154 11.93 19.85 9.52
C THR A 154 12.18 21.36 9.61
N PRO A 155 12.48 21.93 10.79
CA PRO A 155 12.80 23.35 10.89
C PRO A 155 14.02 23.72 10.04
N ALA A 156 13.95 24.87 9.36
CA ALA A 156 15.07 25.36 8.57
C ALA A 156 16.29 25.67 9.46
N ASP A 157 17.50 25.39 8.95
CA ASP A 157 18.73 25.76 9.66
C ASP A 157 18.95 27.28 9.58
N ALA A 158 18.94 27.92 10.75
CA ALA A 158 19.20 29.34 10.87
C ALA A 158 20.69 29.69 10.77
N ASN A 159 21.60 28.72 10.76
CA ASN A 159 23.06 28.95 10.76
C ASN A 159 23.70 28.44 9.46
N SER A 160 22.93 28.40 8.37
CA SER A 160 23.42 28.06 7.04
C SER A 160 22.96 29.12 6.04
N SER A 161 23.91 29.91 5.55
CA SER A 161 23.64 30.97 4.58
C SER A 161 24.85 31.34 3.73
N LEU A 162 24.56 31.93 2.56
CA LEU A 162 25.53 32.64 1.74
C LEU A 162 25.48 34.14 2.05
N ALA A 163 26.56 34.67 2.62
CA ALA A 163 26.77 36.11 2.73
C ALA A 163 27.33 36.67 1.41
N ALA A 164 26.66 37.67 0.83
CA ALA A 164 27.08 38.34 -0.40
C ALA A 164 27.18 39.85 -0.19
N SER A 165 28.33 40.45 -0.49
CA SER A 165 28.56 41.90 -0.35
C SER A 165 29.28 42.49 -1.57
N LEU A 166 29.01 43.77 -1.83
CA LEU A 166 29.60 44.53 -2.93
C LEU A 166 30.50 45.65 -2.36
N PRO A 167 31.84 45.52 -2.38
CA PRO A 167 32.74 46.53 -1.81
C PRO A 167 32.71 47.91 -2.47
N SER A 168 31.95 48.07 -3.55
CA SER A 168 31.73 49.31 -4.28
C SER A 168 30.43 49.22 -5.06
N ALA A 169 29.82 50.35 -5.35
CA ALA A 169 28.55 50.41 -6.08
C ALA A 169 28.59 49.55 -7.35
N GLY A 170 27.60 48.68 -7.49
CA GLY A 170 27.56 47.66 -8.51
C GLY A 170 26.39 46.70 -8.34
N GLU A 171 26.42 45.63 -9.12
CA GLU A 171 25.39 44.61 -9.20
C GLU A 171 26.06 43.26 -9.46
N THR A 172 25.51 42.19 -8.88
CA THR A 172 25.88 40.80 -9.14
C THR A 172 24.64 39.91 -9.24
N ASP A 173 24.74 38.86 -10.03
CA ASP A 173 23.71 37.83 -10.15
C ASP A 173 24.19 36.54 -9.47
N LEU A 174 23.40 36.06 -8.51
CA LEU A 174 23.55 34.78 -7.82
C LEU A 174 22.57 33.80 -8.49
N LYS A 175 23.10 32.77 -9.15
CA LYS A 175 22.31 31.84 -9.94
C LYS A 175 22.28 30.46 -9.29
N LEU A 176 21.08 29.93 -9.14
CA LEU A 176 20.79 28.52 -8.87
C LEU A 176 20.20 27.91 -10.14
N GLU A 177 20.81 26.82 -10.62
CA GLU A 177 20.34 26.05 -11.77
C GLU A 177 20.04 24.63 -11.30
N PHE A 178 18.85 24.14 -11.61
CA PHE A 178 18.40 22.81 -11.23
C PHE A 178 18.64 21.86 -12.42
N SER A 179 19.18 20.66 -12.15
CA SER A 179 19.42 19.64 -13.19
C SER A 179 18.12 19.19 -13.88
N ALA A 180 17.00 19.20 -13.15
CA ALA A 180 15.64 19.05 -13.63
C ALA A 180 14.75 20.18 -13.04
N PRO A 181 13.66 20.61 -13.71
CA PRO A 181 12.87 21.71 -13.16
C PRO A 181 12.15 21.30 -11.86
N VAL A 182 11.83 22.27 -10.99
CA VAL A 182 11.31 22.05 -9.62
C VAL A 182 10.09 22.94 -9.32
N ASN A 183 9.28 22.59 -8.33
CA ASN A 183 8.15 23.38 -7.84
C ASN A 183 8.41 23.96 -6.44
N ASP A 184 7.55 24.90 -6.06
CA ASP A 184 7.42 25.41 -4.69
C ASP A 184 8.74 25.87 -4.04
N VAL A 185 9.65 26.48 -4.80
CA VAL A 185 10.92 27.01 -4.28
C VAL A 185 10.64 28.06 -3.19
N SER A 186 11.26 27.90 -2.02
CA SER A 186 11.15 28.81 -0.86
C SER A 186 12.50 29.03 -0.18
N PHE A 187 12.81 30.28 0.13
CA PHE A 187 13.99 30.69 0.91
C PHE A 187 13.80 32.13 1.43
N GLN A 188 14.75 32.62 2.24
CA GLN A 188 14.81 34.01 2.66
C GLN A 188 16.09 34.72 2.23
N ILE A 189 15.96 36.03 2.03
CA ILE A 189 17.07 36.97 1.91
C ILE A 189 17.01 37.90 3.11
N ASN A 190 18.04 37.87 3.92
CA ASN A 190 18.17 38.64 5.15
C ASN A 190 19.19 39.76 5.01
N ASP A 191 19.17 40.63 6.00
CA ASP A 191 19.97 41.86 6.07
C ASP A 191 19.74 42.80 4.89
N LEU A 192 18.52 42.81 4.32
CA LEU A 192 18.17 43.73 3.25
C LEU A 192 17.85 45.10 3.84
N ASP A 193 18.82 46.01 3.84
CA ASP A 193 18.72 47.34 4.44
C ASP A 193 19.32 48.48 3.56
N CYS A 194 19.38 49.69 4.11
CA CYS A 194 19.98 50.87 3.48
C CYS A 194 19.59 51.15 2.01
N THR A 195 20.47 50.85 1.06
CA THR A 195 20.28 51.14 -0.38
C THR A 195 20.26 49.89 -1.25
N GLU A 196 20.12 48.74 -0.61
CA GLU A 196 20.19 47.44 -1.23
C GLU A 196 18.90 47.12 -1.97
N ASN A 197 19.06 46.59 -3.16
CA ASN A 197 17.97 46.22 -4.04
C ASN A 197 18.14 44.76 -4.48
N ILE A 198 17.02 44.04 -4.43
CA ILE A 198 16.92 42.65 -4.88
C ILE A 198 15.95 42.58 -6.04
N GLN A 199 16.39 41.94 -7.12
CA GLN A 199 15.50 41.46 -8.17
C GLN A 199 15.60 39.94 -8.30
N ILE A 200 14.47 39.24 -8.37
CA ILE A 200 14.43 37.77 -8.48
C ILE A 200 13.77 37.38 -9.80
N PHE A 201 14.50 36.62 -10.60
CA PHE A 201 14.01 36.06 -11.85
C PHE A 201 13.98 34.54 -11.75
N ALA A 202 12.82 33.95 -12.01
CA ALA A 202 12.66 32.51 -12.13
C ALA A 202 12.34 32.15 -13.57
N PHE A 203 12.94 31.08 -14.09
CA PHE A 203 12.77 30.64 -15.47
C PHE A 203 12.34 29.17 -15.53
N ASP A 204 11.46 28.82 -16.47
CA ASP A 204 11.14 27.43 -16.80
C ASP A 204 12.22 26.82 -17.72
N GLY A 205 12.08 25.55 -18.08
CA GLY A 205 13.02 24.85 -18.98
C GLY A 205 13.05 25.39 -20.41
N ASP A 206 12.12 26.27 -20.79
CA ASP A 206 12.04 26.93 -22.10
C ASP A 206 12.52 28.40 -22.03
N ASP A 207 13.18 28.80 -20.93
CA ASP A 207 13.64 30.17 -20.64
C ASP A 207 12.50 31.22 -20.51
N ASN A 208 11.25 30.80 -20.24
CA ASN A 208 10.17 31.74 -19.97
C ASN A 208 10.18 32.17 -18.49
N LEU A 209 9.85 33.44 -18.24
CA LEU A 209 9.75 33.97 -16.88
C LEU A 209 8.55 33.39 -16.13
N ILE A 210 8.79 32.95 -14.90
CA ILE A 210 7.80 32.47 -13.95
C ILE A 210 7.54 33.57 -12.91
N PRO A 211 6.28 33.83 -12.54
CA PRO A 211 5.95 34.76 -11.48
C PRO A 211 6.61 34.37 -10.14
N VAL A 212 7.22 35.36 -9.49
CA VAL A 212 7.76 35.23 -8.13
C VAL A 212 6.80 35.91 -7.15
N THR A 213 6.71 35.37 -5.93
CA THR A 213 6.01 36.02 -4.82
C THR A 213 7.02 36.49 -3.78
N LEU A 214 7.02 37.80 -3.53
CA LEU A 214 7.88 38.46 -2.55
C LEU A 214 7.07 38.97 -1.37
N THR A 215 7.47 38.59 -0.16
CA THR A 215 6.88 39.10 1.10
C THR A 215 7.96 39.72 1.95
N GLY A 216 7.97 41.05 2.03
CA GLY A 216 8.96 41.80 2.81
C GLY A 216 8.54 41.99 4.28
N GLY A 217 9.54 41.99 5.16
CA GLY A 217 9.44 42.51 6.52
C GLY A 217 9.05 44.00 6.57
N MET A 218 8.87 44.53 7.79
CA MET A 218 8.37 45.90 7.98
C MET A 218 9.25 46.99 7.37
N ASP A 219 10.54 46.75 7.21
CA ASP A 219 11.51 47.70 6.66
C ASP A 219 11.88 47.40 5.20
N ILE A 220 11.18 46.46 4.55
CA ILE A 220 11.33 46.14 3.12
C ILE A 220 10.16 46.71 2.32
N SER A 221 10.49 47.37 1.21
CA SER A 221 9.52 47.89 0.25
C SER A 221 9.48 47.03 -1.02
N VAL A 222 8.51 46.13 -1.12
CA VAL A 222 8.27 45.33 -2.35
C VAL A 222 7.69 46.26 -3.44
N LEU A 223 8.45 46.49 -4.50
CA LEU A 223 8.13 47.44 -5.58
C LEU A 223 7.33 46.79 -6.71
N SER A 224 7.57 45.51 -6.98
CA SER A 224 6.89 44.71 -8.01
C SER A 224 6.82 43.23 -7.59
N GLY A 225 6.38 42.33 -8.48
CA GLY A 225 6.36 40.89 -8.19
C GLY A 225 7.76 40.31 -8.01
N GLU A 226 8.76 40.98 -8.58
CA GLU A 226 10.13 40.47 -8.70
C GLU A 226 11.17 41.41 -8.05
N GLU A 227 10.79 42.58 -7.52
CA GLU A 227 11.74 43.59 -7.04
C GLU A 227 11.37 44.13 -5.65
N ALA A 228 12.37 44.25 -4.77
CA ALA A 228 12.23 44.81 -3.43
C ALA A 228 13.46 45.64 -3.01
N ASP A 229 13.20 46.73 -2.29
CA ASP A 229 14.22 47.59 -1.69
C ASP A 229 14.30 47.38 -0.18
N GLY A 230 15.52 47.30 0.32
CA GLY A 230 15.82 47.44 1.74
C GLY A 230 15.67 48.88 2.21
N SER A 231 15.40 49.06 3.50
CA SER A 231 15.45 50.37 4.13
C SER A 231 15.83 50.27 5.61
N GLY A 232 16.27 51.38 6.18
CA GLY A 232 16.67 51.42 7.59
C GLY A 232 18.05 50.78 7.82
N SER A 233 18.26 50.27 9.03
CA SER A 233 19.46 49.55 9.42
C SER A 233 19.04 48.34 10.25
N GLY A 234 19.50 47.15 9.87
CA GLY A 234 19.05 45.87 10.39
C GLY A 234 20.09 45.11 11.19
N THR A 235 19.73 43.88 11.52
CA THR A 235 20.67 42.81 11.87
C THR A 235 20.28 41.61 11.02
N ASP A 236 21.22 40.71 10.75
CA ASP A 236 21.01 39.52 9.92
C ASP A 236 19.78 38.67 10.34
N ALA A 237 19.53 38.52 11.65
CA ALA A 237 18.38 37.78 12.17
C ALA A 237 17.07 38.60 12.29
N GLY A 238 17.07 39.86 11.83
CA GLY A 238 15.98 40.80 12.03
C GLY A 238 14.85 40.60 11.04
N ALA A 239 13.69 40.10 11.48
CA ALA A 239 12.51 39.90 10.63
C ALA A 239 11.99 41.18 9.92
N ALA A 240 12.43 42.37 10.33
CA ALA A 240 12.07 43.62 9.63
C ALA A 240 12.81 43.78 8.28
N ASN A 241 14.02 43.23 8.17
CA ASN A 241 14.92 43.27 7.01
C ASN A 241 15.02 41.91 6.30
N ALA A 242 14.04 41.02 6.54
CA ALA A 242 13.94 39.71 5.91
C ALA A 242 12.91 39.72 4.78
N LEU A 243 13.32 39.25 3.60
CA LEU A 243 12.50 39.09 2.41
C LEU A 243 12.23 37.60 2.20
N SER A 244 10.98 37.17 2.37
CA SER A 244 10.56 35.81 2.05
C SER A 244 10.26 35.69 0.55
N VAL A 245 10.78 34.63 -0.06
CA VAL A 245 10.66 34.34 -1.50
C VAL A 245 9.92 33.02 -1.68
N SER A 246 8.90 33.01 -2.54
CA SER A 246 8.17 31.80 -2.93
C SER A 246 7.90 31.78 -4.43
N ILE A 247 8.18 30.64 -5.09
CA ILE A 247 8.03 30.45 -6.53
C ILE A 247 7.36 29.10 -6.78
N VAL A 248 6.18 29.10 -7.41
CA VAL A 248 5.36 27.88 -7.58
C VAL A 248 5.98 26.88 -8.57
N GLY A 249 6.66 27.36 -9.61
CA GLY A 249 7.25 26.52 -10.67
C GLY A 249 6.29 26.14 -11.79
N PRO A 250 6.69 25.25 -12.73
CA PRO A 250 7.99 24.57 -12.88
C PRO A 250 9.22 25.48 -13.08
N VAL A 251 10.21 25.46 -12.19
CA VAL A 251 11.42 26.31 -12.19
C VAL A 251 12.67 25.52 -12.58
N ALA A 252 13.35 25.89 -13.66
CA ALA A 252 14.66 25.35 -14.04
C ALA A 252 15.83 26.21 -13.53
N GLN A 253 15.58 27.51 -13.30
CA GLN A 253 16.61 28.43 -12.85
C GLN A 253 16.02 29.54 -11.98
N VAL A 254 16.74 29.90 -10.90
CA VAL A 254 16.50 31.11 -10.12
C VAL A 254 17.74 32.00 -10.20
N VAL A 255 17.53 33.28 -10.48
CA VAL A 255 18.55 34.32 -10.45
C VAL A 255 18.16 35.37 -9.43
N VAL A 256 18.96 35.51 -8.38
CA VAL A 256 18.87 36.62 -7.43
C VAL A 256 19.90 37.66 -7.83
N ARG A 257 19.41 38.79 -8.33
CA ARG A 257 20.21 39.96 -8.62
C ARG A 257 20.28 40.84 -7.38
N TYR A 258 21.50 41.05 -6.90
CA TYR A 258 21.81 41.95 -5.79
C TYR A 258 22.50 43.21 -6.32
N THR A 259 21.93 44.36 -5.98
CA THR A 259 22.48 45.68 -6.32
C THR A 259 22.73 46.49 -5.06
N ASP A 260 23.95 47.02 -4.95
CA ASP A 260 24.30 48.07 -3.99
C ASP A 260 24.58 49.35 -4.80
N ALA A 261 23.74 50.36 -4.62
CA ALA A 261 23.82 51.60 -5.40
C ALA A 261 24.85 52.60 -4.86
N ASP A 262 25.19 52.54 -3.57
CA ASP A 262 26.06 53.52 -2.92
C ASP A 262 27.46 52.99 -2.59
N GLY A 263 27.65 51.67 -2.61
CA GLY A 263 28.93 51.03 -2.41
C GLY A 263 29.41 51.12 -0.97
N SER A 264 28.48 51.19 -0.01
CA SER A 264 28.76 51.16 1.42
C SER A 264 29.50 49.89 1.83
N GLY A 265 29.40 48.82 1.05
CA GLY A 265 29.96 47.51 1.38
C GLY A 265 29.04 46.70 2.29
N ASP A 266 27.77 47.06 2.34
CA ASP A 266 26.72 46.27 2.98
C ASP A 266 26.51 44.97 2.17
N GLY A 267 25.73 44.04 2.73
CA GLY A 267 25.57 42.73 2.14
C GLY A 267 24.30 42.04 2.60
N ILE A 268 23.90 41.05 1.81
CA ILE A 268 22.74 40.21 2.10
C ILE A 268 23.17 38.83 2.56
N ASN A 269 22.27 38.13 3.24
CA ASN A 269 22.43 36.73 3.58
C ASN A 269 21.30 35.91 2.95
N LEU A 270 21.66 34.97 2.08
CA LEU A 270 20.71 34.06 1.43
C LEU A 270 20.67 32.75 2.21
N THR A 271 19.51 32.36 2.74
CA THR A 271 19.36 31.10 3.49
C THR A 271 19.43 29.88 2.56
N ASP A 272 19.43 28.68 3.15
CA ASP A 272 19.17 27.43 2.41
C ASP A 272 17.90 27.55 1.56
N VAL A 273 17.88 26.81 0.44
CA VAL A 273 16.81 26.87 -0.57
C VAL A 273 16.06 25.55 -0.61
N TYR A 274 14.77 25.60 -0.28
CA TYR A 274 13.91 24.41 -0.21
C TYR A 274 12.99 24.36 -1.41
N PHE A 275 12.84 23.20 -2.05
CA PHE A 275 12.06 23.05 -3.27
C PHE A 275 11.54 21.62 -3.44
N ASN A 276 10.52 21.44 -4.27
CA ASN A 276 9.96 20.14 -4.56
C ASN A 276 10.44 19.71 -5.95
N PRO A 277 11.15 18.59 -6.12
CA PRO A 277 11.54 18.12 -7.45
C PRO A 277 10.33 17.87 -8.35
N LEU A 278 10.42 18.15 -9.66
CA LEU A 278 9.42 17.65 -10.62
C LEU A 278 9.71 16.19 -10.90
N GLY A 279 9.17 15.37 -10.03
CA GLY A 279 9.64 14.01 -9.79
C GLY A 279 9.07 13.51 -8.47
N GLY A 280 8.81 14.42 -7.50
CA GLY A 280 7.63 14.32 -6.66
C GLY A 280 6.39 14.53 -7.52
N VAL A 281 6.07 13.55 -8.35
CA VAL A 281 4.87 13.51 -9.16
C VAL A 281 3.70 13.63 -8.19
N VAL A 282 2.86 14.65 -8.35
CA VAL A 282 1.60 14.69 -7.62
C VAL A 282 0.77 13.55 -8.20
N ASP A 283 0.89 12.40 -7.58
CA ASP A 283 -0.08 11.37 -7.74
C ASP A 283 -1.43 11.92 -7.27
N GLY A 284 -2.34 12.04 -8.23
CA GLY A 284 -3.72 12.45 -8.01
C GLY A 284 -4.67 11.51 -8.72
N GLY A 285 -4.20 10.30 -9.05
CA GLY A 285 -5.03 9.24 -9.58
C GLY A 285 -6.00 8.72 -8.53
N ALA A 286 -6.81 7.75 -8.94
CA ALA A 286 -7.70 7.07 -8.01
C ALA A 286 -6.95 5.88 -7.42
N PRO A 287 -7.24 5.51 -6.16
CA PRO A 287 -6.76 4.26 -5.60
C PRO A 287 -7.08 3.06 -6.51
N GLY A 288 -6.20 2.06 -6.54
CA GLY A 288 -6.28 0.91 -7.42
C GLY A 288 -6.40 -0.42 -6.71
N ASP A 289 -6.67 -1.49 -7.48
CA ASP A 289 -6.66 -2.86 -6.94
C ASP A 289 -5.22 -3.39 -7.00
N ASP A 290 -4.55 -3.54 -5.87
CA ASP A 290 -3.11 -3.83 -5.79
C ASP A 290 -2.78 -5.29 -5.46
N THR A 291 -1.55 -5.70 -5.76
CA THR A 291 -0.97 -6.98 -5.33
C THR A 291 0.34 -6.73 -4.61
N LEU A 292 0.37 -6.96 -3.28
CA LEU A 292 1.53 -6.75 -2.42
C LEU A 292 2.04 -8.09 -1.85
N ILE A 293 3.32 -8.38 -2.06
CA ILE A 293 3.99 -9.62 -1.63
C ILE A 293 5.26 -9.27 -0.87
N GLY A 294 5.32 -9.54 0.44
CA GLY A 294 6.51 -9.27 1.28
C GLY A 294 7.68 -10.22 1.01
N GLU A 295 7.38 -11.52 0.91
CA GLU A 295 8.36 -12.62 0.75
C GLU A 295 9.12 -13.00 2.05
N ASP A 296 10.41 -12.73 2.18
CA ASP A 296 11.26 -13.21 3.30
C ASP A 296 11.56 -12.06 4.28
N GLY A 297 10.96 -12.03 5.46
CA GLY A 297 11.23 -11.00 6.47
C GLY A 297 10.04 -10.71 7.37
N ASP A 298 10.23 -9.79 8.32
CA ASP A 298 9.11 -9.25 9.11
C ASP A 298 8.58 -7.99 8.40
N ASP A 299 7.58 -8.16 7.54
CA ASP A 299 7.15 -7.12 6.59
C ASP A 299 5.97 -6.28 7.08
N THR A 300 5.78 -5.11 6.50
CA THR A 300 4.59 -4.26 6.68
C THR A 300 3.93 -3.98 5.35
N LEU A 301 2.71 -4.48 5.15
CA LEU A 301 1.94 -4.34 3.92
C LEU A 301 0.69 -3.51 4.20
N LEU A 302 0.47 -2.46 3.42
CA LEU A 302 -0.69 -1.57 3.49
C LEU A 302 -1.35 -1.50 2.10
N GLY A 303 -2.50 -2.16 1.92
CA GLY A 303 -3.27 -2.11 0.66
C GLY A 303 -3.87 -0.74 0.41
N GLU A 304 -4.43 -0.14 1.47
CA GLU A 304 -5.08 1.17 1.46
C GLU A 304 -6.48 1.18 0.84
N GLY A 305 -6.66 1.53 -0.44
CA GLY A 305 -7.97 1.68 -1.04
C GLY A 305 -8.12 0.92 -2.35
N GLY A 306 -8.86 -0.17 -2.34
CA GLY A 306 -8.95 -1.01 -3.53
C GLY A 306 -9.47 -2.37 -3.15
N ASN A 307 -9.52 -3.29 -4.12
CA ASN A 307 -9.73 -4.70 -3.79
C ASN A 307 -8.38 -5.41 -3.90
N ASP A 308 -7.64 -5.41 -2.79
CA ASP A 308 -6.23 -5.75 -2.81
C ASP A 308 -5.97 -7.24 -2.56
N VAL A 309 -4.80 -7.69 -3.01
CA VAL A 309 -4.29 -9.05 -2.76
C VAL A 309 -2.97 -8.96 -2.00
N LEU A 310 -2.97 -9.36 -0.74
CA LEU A 310 -1.84 -9.19 0.17
C LEU A 310 -1.28 -10.53 0.63
N THR A 311 0.04 -10.72 0.57
CA THR A 311 0.74 -11.89 1.11
C THR A 311 1.99 -11.43 1.87
N GLY A 312 2.01 -11.58 3.19
CA GLY A 312 3.20 -11.25 4.01
C GLY A 312 4.39 -12.12 3.62
N GLY A 313 4.29 -13.42 3.87
CA GLY A 313 5.30 -14.38 3.44
C GLY A 313 5.90 -15.11 4.63
N ALA A 314 7.20 -15.01 4.82
CA ALA A 314 7.96 -15.70 5.85
C ALA A 314 8.53 -14.71 6.88
N GLY A 315 7.82 -14.55 7.99
CA GLY A 315 8.28 -13.81 9.16
C GLY A 315 7.07 -13.41 9.97
N ALA A 316 7.22 -12.42 10.84
CA ALA A 316 6.12 -11.87 11.62
C ALA A 316 5.60 -10.59 10.96
N ASP A 317 4.61 -10.74 10.08
CA ASP A 317 4.17 -9.67 9.19
C ASP A 317 3.04 -8.81 9.79
N SER A 318 2.97 -7.55 9.38
CA SER A 318 1.88 -6.63 9.68
C SER A 318 1.14 -6.30 8.39
N ILE A 319 -0.06 -6.84 8.21
CA ILE A 319 -0.84 -6.71 6.98
C ILE A 319 -2.12 -5.94 7.28
N VAL A 320 -2.35 -4.86 6.55
CA VAL A 320 -3.60 -4.08 6.59
C VAL A 320 -4.18 -4.05 5.18
N GLY A 321 -5.39 -4.58 5.01
CA GLY A 321 -6.16 -4.49 3.75
C GLY A 321 -6.53 -3.03 3.48
N GLY A 322 -7.51 -2.52 4.20
CA GLY A 322 -7.83 -1.10 4.22
C GLY A 322 -9.30 -0.83 3.91
N ALA A 323 -9.59 -0.33 2.72
CA ALA A 323 -10.93 -0.01 2.26
C ALA A 323 -11.30 -0.83 1.05
N ASP A 324 -12.58 -1.23 0.97
CA ASP A 324 -13.13 -2.11 -0.08
C ASP A 324 -12.84 -3.60 0.15
N GLU A 325 -12.93 -4.49 -0.85
CA GLU A 325 -12.96 -5.95 -0.63
C GLU A 325 -11.57 -6.58 -0.76
N ASP A 326 -10.88 -6.85 0.35
CA ASP A 326 -9.50 -7.32 0.34
C ASP A 326 -9.36 -8.84 0.49
N THR A 327 -8.28 -9.38 -0.08
CA THR A 327 -7.91 -10.79 0.03
C THR A 327 -6.51 -10.92 0.61
N ILE A 328 -6.43 -11.35 1.88
CA ILE A 328 -5.18 -11.65 2.56
C ILE A 328 -4.91 -13.15 2.45
N ILE A 329 -3.77 -13.51 1.88
CA ILE A 329 -3.38 -14.89 1.59
C ILE A 329 -2.29 -15.37 2.56
N GLY A 330 -2.56 -16.50 3.19
CA GLY A 330 -1.61 -17.15 4.07
C GLY A 330 -1.53 -16.50 5.44
N GLY A 331 -0.36 -16.64 6.04
CA GLY A 331 -0.08 -16.19 7.40
C GLY A 331 0.77 -17.21 8.14
N THR A 332 1.77 -16.70 8.86
CA THR A 332 2.68 -17.47 9.71
C THR A 332 2.62 -17.02 11.16
N ALA A 333 3.47 -17.61 11.99
CA ALA A 333 3.45 -17.34 13.42
C ALA A 333 4.11 -15.99 13.72
N GLY A 334 3.33 -15.06 14.23
CA GLY A 334 3.76 -13.68 14.52
C GLY A 334 2.90 -12.65 13.82
N ASP A 335 2.20 -13.05 12.76
CA ASP A 335 1.50 -12.12 11.89
C ASP A 335 0.34 -11.41 12.59
N VAL A 336 0.09 -10.20 12.13
CA VAL A 336 -1.03 -9.35 12.53
C VAL A 336 -1.73 -8.92 11.25
N VAL A 337 -2.97 -9.38 11.08
CA VAL A 337 -3.81 -9.03 9.93
C VAL A 337 -4.96 -8.15 10.39
N ASP A 338 -5.26 -7.10 9.63
CA ASP A 338 -6.43 -6.25 9.79
C ASP A 338 -7.08 -6.07 8.40
N GLY A 339 -8.31 -6.54 8.21
CA GLY A 339 -9.03 -6.35 6.94
C GLY A 339 -9.37 -4.88 6.68
N GLY A 340 -9.64 -4.11 7.74
CA GLY A 340 -10.20 -2.77 7.64
C GLY A 340 -11.73 -2.77 7.77
N SER A 341 -12.34 -1.60 7.66
CA SER A 341 -13.81 -1.45 7.87
C SER A 341 -14.43 -0.35 7.02
N THR A 342 -13.66 0.18 6.07
CA THR A 342 -14.07 1.30 5.23
C THR A 342 -14.41 0.81 3.82
N GLY A 343 -15.21 1.58 3.07
CA GLY A 343 -15.61 1.14 1.72
C GLY A 343 -16.59 -0.04 1.71
N VAL A 344 -16.42 -0.93 0.74
CA VAL A 344 -17.13 -2.22 0.62
C VAL A 344 -16.47 -3.27 1.51
N ASP A 345 -16.79 -3.21 2.78
CA ASP A 345 -16.33 -4.08 3.88
C ASP A 345 -16.76 -5.57 3.68
N ASN A 346 -15.87 -6.39 3.08
CA ASN A 346 -16.08 -7.82 2.82
C ASN A 346 -14.74 -8.59 2.63
N ASP A 347 -13.92 -8.60 3.67
CA ASP A 347 -12.55 -9.10 3.58
C ASP A 347 -12.48 -10.63 3.71
N THR A 348 -11.43 -11.19 3.10
CA THR A 348 -11.18 -12.64 3.09
C THR A 348 -9.77 -12.94 3.57
N LEU A 349 -9.67 -13.74 4.63
CA LEU A 349 -8.40 -14.33 5.07
C LEU A 349 -8.33 -15.80 4.64
N ASP A 350 -7.52 -16.09 3.62
CA ASP A 350 -7.33 -17.45 3.11
C ASP A 350 -6.11 -18.14 3.74
N LEU A 351 -6.39 -19.00 4.72
CA LEU A 351 -5.40 -19.84 5.41
C LEU A 351 -5.30 -21.26 4.85
N SER A 352 -5.86 -21.55 3.67
CA SER A 352 -5.92 -22.92 3.16
C SER A 352 -4.56 -23.51 2.79
N GLY A 353 -3.53 -22.66 2.68
CA GLY A 353 -2.13 -23.06 2.54
C GLY A 353 -1.30 -23.14 3.80
N SER A 354 -1.81 -22.59 4.90
CA SER A 354 -1.20 -22.74 6.20
C SER A 354 -1.44 -24.18 6.67
N GLY A 355 -0.45 -24.77 7.35
CA GLY A 355 -0.52 -26.14 7.83
C GLY A 355 -1.67 -26.39 8.83
N PRO A 356 -1.65 -27.49 9.60
CA PRO A 356 -2.69 -27.74 10.60
C PRO A 356 -2.86 -26.52 11.53
N LEU A 357 -4.08 -26.00 11.67
CA LEU A 357 -4.37 -24.79 12.45
C LEU A 357 -5.76 -24.84 13.11
N ARG A 358 -5.96 -23.98 14.12
CA ARG A 358 -7.28 -23.71 14.71
C ARG A 358 -7.49 -22.22 14.96
N VAL A 359 -8.76 -21.80 14.96
CA VAL A 359 -9.13 -20.44 15.34
C VAL A 359 -9.41 -20.40 16.85
N ALA A 360 -8.86 -19.42 17.54
CA ALA A 360 -8.97 -19.21 18.97
C ALA A 360 -9.42 -17.76 19.26
N GLU A 361 -10.16 -17.59 20.35
CA GLU A 361 -10.59 -16.28 20.86
C GLU A 361 -11.31 -15.38 19.83
N GLU A 362 -12.05 -16.00 18.91
CA GLU A 362 -12.82 -15.24 17.92
C GLU A 362 -14.01 -14.50 18.56
N THR A 363 -14.09 -13.22 18.25
CA THR A 363 -15.14 -12.29 18.69
C THR A 363 -15.79 -11.63 17.49
N ASP A 364 -17.12 -11.48 17.54
CA ASP A 364 -17.82 -10.60 16.60
C ASP A 364 -17.41 -9.16 16.90
N ASP A 365 -17.08 -8.39 15.87
CA ASP A 365 -16.71 -6.98 16.01
C ASP A 365 -17.94 -6.07 16.19
N PRO A 366 -17.74 -4.80 16.60
CA PRO A 366 -18.83 -3.91 17.01
C PRO A 366 -19.88 -3.59 15.92
N ASP A 367 -19.52 -3.68 14.64
CA ASP A 367 -20.43 -3.53 13.49
C ASP A 367 -21.25 -4.80 13.19
N GLY A 368 -20.72 -5.98 13.57
CA GLY A 368 -21.38 -7.28 13.57
C GLY A 368 -21.45 -7.96 12.20
N ASN A 369 -20.57 -7.58 11.25
CA ASN A 369 -20.37 -8.28 9.98
C ASN A 369 -19.04 -9.04 9.88
N SER A 370 -18.00 -8.55 10.54
CA SER A 370 -16.66 -9.13 10.58
C SER A 370 -16.41 -9.94 11.86
N THR A 371 -15.29 -10.67 11.89
CA THR A 371 -14.76 -11.29 13.10
C THR A 371 -13.28 -10.98 13.29
N SER A 372 -12.90 -10.83 14.56
CA SER A 372 -11.52 -10.70 15.03
C SER A 372 -11.15 -11.90 15.88
N GLY A 373 -9.89 -12.31 15.88
CA GLY A 373 -9.45 -13.43 16.70
C GLY A 373 -7.97 -13.75 16.59
N ARG A 374 -7.64 -14.98 16.96
CA ARG A 374 -6.30 -15.55 16.77
C ARG A 374 -6.35 -16.84 15.99
N ILE A 375 -5.32 -17.10 15.21
CA ILE A 375 -5.06 -18.40 14.62
C ILE A 375 -3.91 -19.02 15.39
N GLU A 376 -4.09 -20.26 15.83
CA GLU A 376 -3.03 -21.06 16.43
C GLU A 376 -2.59 -22.14 15.43
N PHE A 377 -1.33 -22.11 15.02
CA PHE A 377 -0.71 -23.13 14.18
C PHE A 377 -0.35 -24.35 15.01
N ILE A 378 -0.56 -25.54 14.46
CA ILE A 378 -0.47 -26.81 15.18
C ILE A 378 0.54 -27.72 14.50
N ASP A 379 1.51 -28.20 15.28
CA ASP A 379 2.47 -29.20 14.83
C ASP A 379 1.86 -30.59 14.65
N SER A 380 2.61 -31.46 13.98
CA SER A 380 2.22 -32.87 13.76
C SER A 380 1.88 -33.68 15.02
N ASP A 381 2.25 -33.19 16.21
CA ASP A 381 1.96 -33.79 17.52
C ASP A 381 0.74 -33.18 18.23
N GLY A 382 0.10 -32.17 17.64
CA GLY A 382 -1.06 -31.46 18.20
C GLY A 382 -0.71 -30.29 19.12
N THR A 383 0.56 -29.91 19.23
CA THR A 383 1.01 -28.76 20.02
C THR A 383 0.92 -27.47 19.22
N VAL A 384 0.59 -26.36 19.87
CA VAL A 384 0.63 -25.03 19.25
C VAL A 384 2.09 -24.64 18.99
N SER A 385 2.45 -24.46 17.72
CA SER A 385 3.79 -24.08 17.28
C SER A 385 3.96 -22.57 17.15
N GLY A 386 2.85 -21.84 16.98
CA GLY A 386 2.82 -20.39 16.94
C GLY A 386 1.40 -19.84 16.82
N GLU A 387 1.26 -18.53 16.88
CA GLU A 387 -0.02 -17.84 16.73
C GLU A 387 0.10 -16.61 15.84
N MET A 388 -0.99 -16.24 15.16
CA MET A 388 -1.19 -14.93 14.53
C MET A 388 -2.52 -14.32 15.02
N THR A 389 -2.68 -13.03 14.88
CA THR A 389 -3.93 -12.31 15.14
C THR A 389 -4.55 -11.83 13.84
N PHE A 390 -5.87 -11.85 13.76
CA PHE A 390 -6.61 -11.19 12.69
C PHE A 390 -7.71 -10.31 13.27
N ALA A 391 -8.03 -9.22 12.59
CA ALA A 391 -9.13 -8.34 12.91
C ALA A 391 -9.93 -8.01 11.66
N GLU A 392 -11.22 -7.71 11.85
CA GLU A 392 -12.12 -7.24 10.80
C GLU A 392 -12.17 -8.14 9.54
N ILE A 393 -12.43 -9.46 9.70
CA ILE A 393 -12.53 -10.40 8.56
C ILE A 393 -13.93 -11.03 8.43
N GLU A 394 -14.60 -10.89 7.28
CA GLU A 394 -15.93 -11.47 7.00
C GLU A 394 -15.92 -12.96 6.64
N ASN A 395 -14.89 -13.41 5.90
CA ASN A 395 -14.91 -14.71 5.21
C ASN A 395 -13.76 -15.63 5.62
N LEU A 396 -14.14 -16.79 6.19
CA LEU A 396 -13.30 -17.97 6.43
C LEU A 396 -13.93 -19.20 5.69
N ILE A 397 -13.17 -19.94 4.86
CA ILE A 397 -13.62 -20.91 3.81
C ILE A 397 -14.60 -22.06 4.26
N PRO A 398 -15.62 -22.51 3.44
CA PRO A 398 -16.74 -23.44 3.81
C PRO A 398 -16.59 -24.98 3.59
N CYS A 399 -17.19 -25.86 4.45
CA CYS A 399 -16.93 -27.34 4.52
C CYS A 399 -18.14 -28.33 4.79
N PHE A 400 -18.02 -29.65 4.53
CA PHE A 400 -19.00 -30.76 4.88
C PHE A 400 -18.66 -31.53 6.17
N THR A 401 -19.57 -32.22 6.88
CA THR A 401 -19.22 -33.06 8.06
C THR A 401 -19.28 -34.58 7.78
N PRO A 402 -18.61 -35.45 8.58
CA PRO A 402 -18.58 -36.89 8.35
C PRO A 402 -19.95 -37.50 8.61
N GLY A 403 -20.28 -38.59 7.91
CA GLY A 403 -21.62 -39.16 7.91
C GLY A 403 -22.56 -38.59 6.85
N THR A 404 -22.15 -37.52 6.15
CA THR A 404 -22.90 -36.99 5.02
C THR A 404 -22.86 -37.97 3.85
N LEU A 405 -24.02 -38.36 3.32
CA LEU A 405 -24.09 -39.26 2.17
C LEU A 405 -24.12 -38.48 0.86
N ILE A 406 -23.21 -38.80 -0.04
CA ILE A 406 -23.10 -38.22 -1.37
C ILE A 406 -23.60 -39.25 -2.40
N ALA A 407 -24.51 -38.82 -3.27
CA ALA A 407 -25.11 -39.71 -4.25
C ALA A 407 -24.12 -40.07 -5.38
N THR A 408 -23.88 -41.36 -5.60
CA THR A 408 -23.03 -41.88 -6.68
C THR A 408 -23.84 -42.80 -7.62
N PRO A 409 -23.36 -43.11 -8.83
CA PRO A 409 -24.02 -44.06 -9.74
C PRO A 409 -24.29 -45.44 -9.16
N ARG A 410 -23.53 -45.84 -8.14
CA ARG A 410 -23.61 -47.18 -7.52
C ARG A 410 -24.40 -47.17 -6.21
N GLY A 411 -25.00 -46.03 -5.86
CA GLY A 411 -25.67 -45.79 -4.57
C GLY A 411 -25.00 -44.66 -3.80
N GLU A 412 -25.58 -44.29 -2.67
CA GLU A 412 -25.02 -43.28 -1.78
C GLU A 412 -23.72 -43.80 -1.13
N LYS A 413 -22.72 -42.92 -1.02
CA LYS A 413 -21.43 -43.19 -0.39
C LYS A 413 -21.17 -42.12 0.67
N LEU A 414 -20.52 -42.49 1.78
CA LEU A 414 -20.14 -41.53 2.82
C LEU A 414 -19.09 -40.54 2.29
N VAL A 415 -19.20 -39.28 2.68
CA VAL A 415 -18.30 -38.21 2.25
C VAL A 415 -16.85 -38.49 2.66
N GLU A 416 -16.64 -39.07 3.85
CA GLU A 416 -15.32 -39.48 4.36
C GLU A 416 -14.73 -40.70 3.63
N ASP A 417 -15.55 -41.45 2.91
CA ASP A 417 -15.09 -42.61 2.12
C ASP A 417 -14.80 -42.24 0.67
N LEU A 418 -15.15 -41.02 0.22
CA LEU A 418 -14.94 -40.60 -1.17
C LEU A 418 -13.45 -40.59 -1.52
N GLN A 419 -13.16 -40.99 -2.75
CA GLN A 419 -11.79 -41.03 -3.27
C GLN A 419 -11.71 -40.24 -4.57
N LEU A 420 -10.51 -39.74 -4.86
CA LEU A 420 -10.21 -39.09 -6.13
C LEU A 420 -10.59 -40.02 -7.30
N GLY A 421 -11.33 -39.48 -8.27
CA GLY A 421 -11.88 -40.21 -9.41
C GLY A 421 -13.24 -40.88 -9.17
N ASP A 422 -13.79 -40.84 -7.96
CA ASP A 422 -15.18 -41.26 -7.73
C ASP A 422 -16.15 -40.38 -8.52
N ARG A 423 -17.21 -40.98 -9.05
CA ARG A 423 -18.25 -40.26 -9.79
C ARG A 423 -19.42 -39.91 -8.89
N VAL A 424 -19.79 -38.63 -8.85
CA VAL A 424 -20.89 -38.08 -8.06
C VAL A 424 -22.01 -37.58 -8.98
N ILE A 425 -23.25 -37.71 -8.50
CA ILE A 425 -24.43 -37.16 -9.17
C ILE A 425 -24.49 -35.66 -8.90
N THR A 426 -24.41 -34.88 -9.97
CA THR A 426 -24.55 -33.41 -9.97
C THR A 426 -25.89 -33.01 -10.60
N ARG A 427 -26.36 -31.81 -10.27
CA ARG A 427 -27.68 -31.31 -10.72
C ARG A 427 -27.69 -30.95 -12.19
N ASP A 428 -26.70 -30.20 -12.63
CA ASP A 428 -26.70 -29.54 -13.94
C ASP A 428 -25.97 -30.38 -15.01
N ASN A 429 -24.90 -31.08 -14.62
CA ASN A 429 -23.99 -31.72 -15.57
C ASN A 429 -23.92 -33.25 -15.46
N GLY A 430 -24.87 -33.87 -14.76
CA GLY A 430 -24.96 -35.33 -14.66
C GLY A 430 -23.87 -35.94 -13.79
N LEU A 431 -23.17 -36.98 -14.27
CA LEU A 431 -22.16 -37.67 -13.47
C LEU A 431 -20.78 -37.04 -13.65
N GLN A 432 -20.26 -36.43 -12.58
CA GLN A 432 -18.95 -35.76 -12.58
C GLN A 432 -17.95 -36.49 -11.70
N GLU A 433 -16.67 -36.45 -12.08
CA GLU A 433 -15.58 -37.09 -11.34
C GLU A 433 -14.99 -36.14 -10.31
N ILE A 434 -14.86 -36.60 -9.06
CA ILE A 434 -14.14 -35.86 -8.02
C ILE A 434 -12.69 -35.78 -8.42
N ARG A 435 -12.14 -34.59 -8.29
CA ARG A 435 -10.77 -34.30 -8.72
C ARG A 435 -9.85 -33.95 -7.57
N TRP A 436 -10.39 -33.46 -6.47
CA TRP A 436 -9.63 -33.20 -5.25
C TRP A 436 -10.51 -33.31 -4.01
N ILE A 437 -9.91 -33.62 -2.86
CA ILE A 437 -10.56 -33.80 -1.55
C ILE A 437 -9.67 -33.25 -0.42
N GLY A 438 -10.22 -32.38 0.44
CA GLY A 438 -9.56 -31.82 1.63
C GLY A 438 -10.27 -32.15 2.95
N HIS A 439 -9.56 -32.11 4.08
CA HIS A 439 -10.10 -32.45 5.42
C HIS A 439 -9.56 -31.54 6.53
N ARG A 440 -10.40 -31.16 7.51
CA ARG A 440 -10.07 -30.35 8.70
C ARG A 440 -10.77 -30.90 9.94
N ALA A 441 -10.05 -31.38 10.95
CA ALA A 441 -10.66 -31.92 12.18
C ALA A 441 -10.76 -30.85 13.28
N LEU A 442 -11.92 -30.77 13.95
CA LEU A 442 -12.19 -29.90 15.09
C LEU A 442 -12.62 -30.73 16.30
N GLY A 443 -12.01 -30.51 17.46
CA GLY A 443 -12.35 -31.15 18.73
C GLY A 443 -13.45 -30.43 19.51
N MET A 444 -13.89 -31.03 20.62
CA MET A 444 -14.89 -30.43 21.53
C MET A 444 -14.45 -29.07 22.08
N GLN A 445 -13.14 -28.91 22.32
CA GLN A 445 -12.58 -27.67 22.86
C GLN A 445 -12.59 -26.56 21.80
N ASP A 446 -12.26 -26.90 20.55
CA ASP A 446 -12.27 -25.97 19.42
C ASP A 446 -13.70 -25.47 19.15
N LEU A 447 -14.70 -26.36 19.20
CA LEU A 447 -16.11 -25.99 19.04
C LEU A 447 -16.71 -25.24 20.24
N GLN A 448 -16.11 -25.34 21.43
CA GLN A 448 -16.48 -24.52 22.59
C GLN A 448 -15.91 -23.11 22.49
N ASN A 449 -14.68 -22.99 22.00
CA ASN A 449 -13.98 -21.72 21.86
C ASN A 449 -14.43 -20.93 20.63
N ALA A 450 -14.91 -21.61 19.59
CA ALA A 450 -15.42 -21.01 18.35
C ALA A 450 -16.88 -21.45 18.09
N PRO A 451 -17.88 -20.87 18.79
CA PRO A 451 -19.27 -21.27 18.64
C PRO A 451 -19.84 -21.06 17.23
N HIS A 452 -19.31 -20.10 16.46
CA HIS A 452 -19.72 -19.87 15.08
C HIS A 452 -19.22 -20.97 14.12
N LEU A 453 -18.28 -21.84 14.52
CA LEU A 453 -17.91 -23.07 13.79
C LEU A 453 -18.77 -24.28 14.15
N LYS A 454 -19.69 -24.15 15.12
CA LYS A 454 -20.55 -25.25 15.53
C LYS A 454 -21.42 -25.69 14.35
N PRO A 455 -21.45 -26.99 14.03
CA PRO A 455 -22.23 -27.51 12.93
C PRO A 455 -23.69 -27.05 12.98
N VAL A 456 -24.27 -26.79 11.82
CA VAL A 456 -25.70 -26.57 11.67
C VAL A 456 -26.35 -27.92 11.33
N LEU A 457 -27.27 -28.35 12.19
CA LEU A 457 -28.15 -29.48 11.95
C LEU A 457 -29.35 -29.01 11.14
N ILE A 458 -29.55 -29.61 9.98
CA ILE A 458 -30.74 -29.45 9.15
C ILE A 458 -31.50 -30.78 9.23
N ARG A 459 -32.67 -30.75 9.88
CA ARG A 459 -33.51 -31.93 10.05
C ARG A 459 -34.16 -32.34 8.74
N ALA A 460 -34.47 -33.62 8.61
CA ALA A 460 -35.19 -34.16 7.47
C ALA A 460 -36.50 -33.38 7.21
N GLY A 461 -36.66 -32.91 5.97
CA GLY A 461 -37.82 -32.13 5.53
C GLY A 461 -37.81 -30.62 5.84
N ALA A 462 -36.78 -30.10 6.54
CA ALA A 462 -36.73 -28.69 6.97
C ALA A 462 -36.65 -27.68 5.81
N LEU A 463 -36.05 -28.04 4.68
CA LEU A 463 -35.87 -27.15 3.51
C LEU A 463 -37.09 -27.14 2.57
N GLY A 464 -38.18 -27.82 2.96
CA GLY A 464 -39.38 -27.95 2.15
C GLY A 464 -39.35 -29.14 1.17
N HIS A 465 -40.52 -29.50 0.64
CA HIS A 465 -40.71 -30.62 -0.30
C HIS A 465 -40.15 -31.99 0.15
N GLY A 466 -39.97 -32.19 1.47
CA GLY A 466 -39.39 -33.42 2.02
C GLY A 466 -37.87 -33.47 1.99
N LEU A 467 -37.19 -32.32 1.81
CA LEU A 467 -35.73 -32.20 1.80
C LEU A 467 -35.19 -31.55 3.08
N PRO A 468 -33.97 -31.90 3.54
CA PRO A 468 -33.21 -33.08 3.11
C PRO A 468 -33.97 -34.37 3.45
N GLU A 469 -33.66 -35.49 2.79
CA GLU A 469 -34.35 -36.76 3.04
C GLU A 469 -33.95 -37.36 4.40
N ARG A 470 -32.83 -36.91 4.96
CA ARG A 470 -32.27 -37.29 6.25
C ARG A 470 -31.71 -36.07 6.95
N ASP A 471 -31.58 -36.16 8.26
CA ASP A 471 -30.86 -35.16 9.05
C ASP A 471 -29.43 -35.04 8.51
N MET A 472 -28.96 -33.80 8.35
CA MET A 472 -27.62 -33.51 7.86
C MET A 472 -26.95 -32.48 8.75
N LEU A 473 -25.64 -32.65 8.93
CA LEU A 473 -24.77 -31.71 9.63
C LEU A 473 -23.85 -31.07 8.60
N VAL A 474 -23.80 -29.75 8.58
CA VAL A 474 -22.96 -28.99 7.66
C VAL A 474 -22.23 -27.89 8.41
N SER A 475 -21.14 -27.40 7.82
CA SER A 475 -20.54 -26.17 8.34
C SER A 475 -21.54 -25.01 8.25
N PRO A 476 -21.43 -24.00 9.13
CA PRO A 476 -22.31 -22.84 9.12
C PRO A 476 -22.30 -22.07 7.79
N GLN A 477 -21.16 -22.00 7.10
CA GLN A 477 -21.04 -21.30 5.82
C GLN A 477 -21.43 -22.16 4.60
N HIS A 478 -21.69 -23.46 4.79
CA HIS A 478 -22.05 -24.37 3.71
C HIS A 478 -23.34 -23.94 3.02
N ARG A 479 -23.33 -23.79 1.69
CA ARG A 479 -24.48 -23.30 0.95
C ARG A 479 -25.38 -24.43 0.47
N LEU A 480 -26.68 -24.23 0.68
CA LEU A 480 -27.73 -25.14 0.26
C LEU A 480 -28.57 -24.51 -0.85
N LEU A 481 -28.94 -25.32 -1.83
CA LEU A 481 -29.81 -24.92 -2.90
C LEU A 481 -31.26 -24.90 -2.41
N LEU A 482 -31.83 -23.70 -2.38
CA LEU A 482 -33.23 -23.48 -2.07
C LEU A 482 -34.01 -23.26 -3.37
N ASN A 483 -35.10 -24.02 -3.53
CA ASN A 483 -36.07 -23.82 -4.59
C ASN A 483 -37.38 -23.36 -3.98
N SER A 484 -37.77 -22.11 -4.24
CA SER A 484 -39.02 -21.56 -3.72
C SER A 484 -39.66 -20.55 -4.66
N GLU A 485 -41.00 -20.50 -4.67
CA GLU A 485 -41.75 -19.46 -5.40
C GLU A 485 -41.45 -18.05 -4.87
N ARG A 486 -41.02 -17.94 -3.62
CA ARG A 486 -40.61 -16.68 -2.98
C ARG A 486 -39.27 -16.19 -3.50
N ALA A 487 -38.32 -17.09 -3.75
CA ALA A 487 -37.06 -16.73 -4.39
C ALA A 487 -37.30 -16.12 -5.78
N ALA A 488 -38.23 -16.69 -6.54
CA ALA A 488 -38.60 -16.16 -7.86
C ALA A 488 -39.23 -14.76 -7.80
N LEU A 489 -39.91 -14.44 -6.70
CA LEU A 489 -40.53 -13.13 -6.48
C LEU A 489 -39.52 -12.07 -6.01
N TYR A 490 -38.56 -12.44 -5.17
CA TYR A 490 -37.62 -11.49 -4.57
C TYR A 490 -36.32 -11.32 -5.35
N PHE A 491 -35.86 -12.36 -6.04
CA PHE A 491 -34.52 -12.40 -6.66
C PHE A 491 -34.56 -12.67 -8.17
N GLU A 492 -35.75 -12.72 -8.77
CA GLU A 492 -36.00 -13.09 -10.17
C GLU A 492 -35.47 -14.48 -10.58
N GLU A 493 -35.03 -15.28 -9.61
CA GLU A 493 -34.46 -16.61 -9.77
C GLU A 493 -35.23 -17.64 -8.95
N ARG A 494 -35.49 -18.82 -9.51
CA ARG A 494 -36.23 -19.90 -8.80
C ARG A 494 -35.35 -20.72 -7.86
N GLU A 495 -34.05 -20.75 -8.14
CA GLU A 495 -33.05 -21.53 -7.43
C GLU A 495 -31.94 -20.60 -6.94
N VAL A 496 -31.71 -20.58 -5.63
CA VAL A 496 -30.75 -19.70 -4.97
C VAL A 496 -29.96 -20.48 -3.92
N LEU A 497 -28.71 -20.09 -3.69
CA LEU A 497 -27.84 -20.67 -2.68
C LEU A 497 -27.89 -19.83 -1.39
N ALA A 498 -28.11 -20.48 -0.26
CA ALA A 498 -28.08 -19.82 1.05
C ALA A 498 -27.19 -20.59 2.03
N ALA A 499 -26.33 -19.89 2.76
CA ALA A 499 -25.50 -20.47 3.81
C ALA A 499 -26.35 -21.03 4.95
N ALA A 500 -25.95 -22.18 5.52
CA ALA A 500 -26.69 -22.84 6.60
C ALA A 500 -26.91 -21.92 7.81
N LYS A 501 -25.93 -21.09 8.17
CA LYS A 501 -26.00 -20.09 9.26
C LYS A 501 -27.06 -19.02 9.02
N HIS A 502 -27.37 -18.71 7.77
CA HIS A 502 -28.44 -17.75 7.44
C HIS A 502 -29.84 -18.36 7.53
N LEU A 503 -29.93 -19.69 7.59
CA LEU A 503 -31.17 -20.44 7.72
C LEU A 503 -31.48 -20.82 9.18
N THR A 504 -30.57 -20.57 10.12
CA THR A 504 -30.82 -20.80 11.54
C THR A 504 -31.98 -19.90 12.00
N GLY A 505 -33.07 -20.52 12.47
CA GLY A 505 -34.34 -19.85 12.74
C GLY A 505 -35.50 -20.38 11.89
N MET A 506 -35.21 -21.10 10.80
CA MET A 506 -36.19 -21.94 10.11
C MET A 506 -36.54 -23.16 10.99
N GLU A 507 -37.81 -23.59 10.98
CA GLU A 507 -38.22 -24.79 11.73
C GLU A 507 -37.44 -26.02 11.25
N GLY A 508 -36.62 -26.60 12.13
CA GLY A 508 -35.81 -27.77 11.82
C GLY A 508 -34.37 -27.46 11.38
N VAL A 509 -33.94 -26.20 11.38
CA VAL A 509 -32.54 -25.80 11.13
C VAL A 509 -31.97 -25.15 12.39
N ASP A 510 -31.14 -25.90 13.11
CA ASP A 510 -30.60 -25.52 14.41
C ASP A 510 -29.08 -25.66 14.43
N GLN A 511 -28.38 -24.71 15.05
CA GLN A 511 -26.97 -24.92 15.40
C GLN A 511 -26.87 -25.92 16.57
N VAL A 512 -25.92 -26.85 16.52
CA VAL A 512 -25.82 -27.92 17.53
C VAL A 512 -24.46 -27.99 18.22
N GLU A 513 -24.50 -28.40 19.49
CA GLU A 513 -23.32 -28.76 20.25
C GLU A 513 -22.80 -30.13 19.80
N ALA A 514 -21.54 -30.19 19.35
CA ALA A 514 -20.87 -31.43 18.98
C ALA A 514 -19.63 -31.65 19.85
N SER A 515 -19.31 -32.91 20.15
CA SER A 515 -18.07 -33.29 20.86
C SER A 515 -16.81 -33.23 19.98
N GLY A 516 -16.92 -32.66 18.78
CA GLY A 516 -15.94 -32.64 17.71
C GLY A 516 -16.57 -32.98 16.35
N THR A 517 -16.01 -32.47 15.26
CA THR A 517 -16.45 -32.71 13.88
C THR A 517 -15.26 -32.67 12.92
N THR A 518 -15.33 -33.33 11.78
CA THR A 518 -14.32 -33.21 10.72
C THR A 518 -14.94 -32.62 9.47
N TYR A 519 -14.46 -31.46 9.09
CA TYR A 519 -14.88 -30.73 7.92
C TYR A 519 -14.17 -31.27 6.66
N ILE A 520 -14.92 -31.65 5.62
CA ILE A 520 -14.44 -32.33 4.42
C ILE A 520 -14.84 -31.50 3.19
N HIS A 521 -13.94 -31.36 2.23
CA HIS A 521 -14.15 -30.61 0.98
C HIS A 521 -13.88 -31.50 -0.21
N PHE A 522 -14.56 -31.29 -1.33
CA PHE A 522 -14.21 -31.93 -2.60
C PHE A 522 -14.69 -31.09 -3.79
N MET A 523 -13.95 -31.15 -4.89
CA MET A 523 -14.18 -30.36 -6.11
C MET A 523 -14.25 -31.22 -7.38
N PHE A 524 -14.79 -30.62 -8.44
CA PHE A 524 -14.95 -31.18 -9.79
C PHE A 524 -14.21 -30.30 -10.82
N ASN A 525 -14.40 -30.55 -12.12
CA ASN A 525 -13.86 -29.71 -13.20
C ASN A 525 -14.53 -28.33 -13.32
N GLN A 526 -15.69 -28.16 -12.71
CA GLN A 526 -16.49 -26.93 -12.70
C GLN A 526 -17.30 -26.92 -11.40
N HIS A 527 -17.86 -25.76 -11.01
CA HIS A 527 -18.64 -25.70 -9.79
C HIS A 527 -19.93 -26.52 -9.98
N GLU A 528 -20.16 -27.50 -9.11
CA GLU A 528 -21.30 -28.39 -9.22
C GLU A 528 -22.18 -28.32 -7.98
N VAL A 529 -23.48 -28.43 -8.20
CA VAL A 529 -24.43 -28.70 -7.11
C VAL A 529 -24.59 -30.21 -6.98
N VAL A 530 -24.23 -30.75 -5.83
CA VAL A 530 -24.21 -32.18 -5.53
C VAL A 530 -25.41 -32.59 -4.69
N LEU A 531 -25.84 -33.83 -4.86
CA LEU A 531 -26.91 -34.41 -4.04
C LEU A 531 -26.31 -35.01 -2.76
N SER A 532 -26.52 -34.33 -1.63
CA SER A 532 -26.05 -34.71 -0.31
C SER A 532 -27.23 -34.95 0.65
N ASN A 533 -27.31 -36.15 1.25
CA ASN A 533 -28.43 -36.56 2.12
C ASN A 533 -29.83 -36.28 1.52
N GLY A 534 -29.94 -36.35 0.19
CA GLY A 534 -31.16 -36.06 -0.57
C GLY A 534 -31.43 -34.57 -0.85
N ALA A 535 -30.69 -33.64 -0.24
CA ALA A 535 -30.73 -32.21 -0.57
C ALA A 535 -29.63 -31.83 -1.57
N TRP A 536 -29.83 -30.72 -2.28
CA TRP A 536 -28.86 -30.18 -3.21
C TRP A 536 -27.98 -29.16 -2.48
N THR A 537 -26.68 -29.39 -2.44
CA THR A 537 -25.68 -28.54 -1.78
C THR A 537 -24.52 -28.26 -2.71
N GLU A 538 -23.75 -27.23 -2.44
CA GLU A 538 -22.62 -26.88 -3.30
C GLU A 538 -21.42 -27.81 -3.09
N SER A 539 -20.67 -28.10 -4.15
CA SER A 539 -19.30 -28.62 -4.03
C SER A 539 -18.34 -27.48 -3.69
N PHE A 540 -17.10 -27.79 -3.34
CA PHE A 540 -16.08 -26.75 -3.20
C PHE A 540 -15.97 -25.97 -4.52
N GLN A 541 -16.20 -24.67 -4.45
CA GLN A 541 -15.97 -23.75 -5.55
C GLN A 541 -14.62 -23.08 -5.27
N PRO A 542 -13.59 -23.38 -6.07
CA PRO A 542 -12.44 -22.52 -6.17
C PRO A 542 -12.93 -21.23 -6.86
N GLY A 543 -13.17 -20.17 -6.09
CA GLY A 543 -13.09 -18.83 -6.63
C GLY A 543 -11.63 -18.46 -6.92
N GLU A 544 -11.40 -17.37 -7.62
CA GLU A 544 -10.08 -16.69 -7.72
C GLU A 544 -9.47 -16.61 -6.31
N GLN A 545 -10.29 -16.13 -5.38
CA GLN A 545 -10.08 -16.01 -3.93
C GLN A 545 -9.87 -17.32 -3.13
N VAL A 546 -9.92 -18.50 -3.75
CA VAL A 546 -9.88 -19.81 -3.04
C VAL A 546 -8.81 -20.75 -3.58
N LEU A 547 -8.33 -20.54 -4.81
CA LEU A 547 -7.17 -21.27 -5.35
C LEU A 547 -5.87 -20.59 -4.93
N ASP A 548 -5.87 -19.27 -4.87
CA ASP A 548 -4.65 -18.50 -4.64
C ASP A 548 -4.20 -18.53 -3.17
N GLY A 549 -5.08 -18.85 -2.22
CA GLY A 549 -4.67 -19.11 -0.84
C GLY A 549 -4.58 -20.58 -0.42
N MET A 550 -4.66 -21.52 -1.37
CA MET A 550 -4.26 -22.92 -1.13
C MET A 550 -2.73 -23.07 -1.10
N GLY A 551 -2.22 -23.94 -0.23
CA GLY A 551 -0.76 -24.11 -0.07
C GLY A 551 -0.12 -24.66 -1.33
N ALA A 552 1.13 -24.29 -1.62
CA ALA A 552 1.80 -24.59 -2.88
C ALA A 552 1.67 -26.07 -3.32
N GLU A 553 1.77 -27.04 -2.40
CA GLU A 553 1.60 -28.46 -2.74
C GLU A 553 0.17 -28.84 -3.16
N GLN A 554 -0.86 -28.27 -2.52
CA GLN A 554 -2.27 -28.53 -2.87
C GLN A 554 -2.68 -27.76 -4.13
N ARG A 555 -2.15 -26.54 -4.29
CA ARG A 555 -2.35 -25.69 -5.45
C ARG A 555 -1.70 -26.27 -6.69
N ASP A 556 -0.46 -26.75 -6.59
CA ASP A 556 0.23 -27.45 -7.67
C ASP A 556 -0.46 -28.76 -8.03
N GLU A 557 -0.98 -29.51 -7.05
CA GLU A 557 -1.81 -30.69 -7.33
C GLU A 557 -3.08 -30.32 -8.12
N ILE A 558 -3.77 -29.24 -7.73
CA ILE A 558 -4.96 -28.75 -8.44
C ILE A 558 -4.60 -28.23 -9.83
N PHE A 559 -3.52 -27.48 -9.99
CA PHE A 559 -3.08 -26.97 -11.28
C PHE A 559 -2.50 -28.05 -12.21
N ASP A 560 -1.94 -29.12 -11.67
CA ASP A 560 -1.53 -30.31 -12.43
C ASP A 560 -2.74 -31.10 -12.93
N LEU A 561 -3.81 -31.13 -12.13
CA LEU A 561 -5.08 -31.78 -12.47
C LEU A 561 -5.96 -30.90 -13.38
N PHE A 562 -5.81 -29.57 -13.31
CA PHE A 562 -6.58 -28.55 -14.01
C PHE A 562 -5.72 -27.38 -14.48
N PRO A 563 -4.95 -27.57 -15.56
CA PRO A 563 -4.02 -26.55 -16.06
C PRO A 563 -4.72 -25.23 -16.43
N GLU A 564 -5.98 -25.29 -16.84
CA GLU A 564 -6.81 -24.13 -17.17
C GLU A 564 -7.05 -23.17 -15.99
N LEU A 565 -6.94 -23.62 -14.74
CA LEU A 565 -7.12 -22.79 -13.55
C LEU A 565 -5.89 -21.90 -13.26
N ARG A 566 -4.78 -22.06 -13.99
CA ARG A 566 -3.58 -21.20 -13.88
C ARG A 566 -3.74 -19.83 -14.55
N GLU A 567 -4.80 -19.64 -15.35
CA GLU A 567 -5.04 -18.40 -16.10
C GLU A 567 -6.33 -17.74 -15.58
N ALA A 568 -6.33 -16.41 -15.41
CA ALA A 568 -7.49 -15.64 -14.93
C ALA A 568 -8.78 -15.88 -15.75
N GLN A 569 -8.66 -16.25 -17.03
CA GLN A 569 -9.80 -16.64 -17.87
C GLN A 569 -10.42 -17.99 -17.47
N GLY A 570 -9.63 -18.96 -17.00
CA GLY A 570 -10.14 -20.26 -16.54
C GLY A 570 -10.78 -20.18 -15.17
N VAL A 571 -10.27 -19.31 -14.28
CA VAL A 571 -10.88 -18.99 -12.99
C VAL A 571 -12.21 -18.25 -13.17
N LYS A 572 -12.26 -17.21 -14.03
CA LYS A 572 -13.51 -16.51 -14.38
C LYS A 572 -14.54 -17.40 -15.08
N ALA A 573 -14.12 -18.52 -15.67
CA ALA A 573 -15.01 -19.52 -16.24
C ALA A 573 -15.64 -20.44 -15.18
N TYR A 574 -15.07 -20.52 -13.97
CA TYR A 574 -15.55 -21.34 -12.84
C TYR A 574 -16.60 -20.58 -12.00
N GLN A 575 -17.69 -20.16 -12.64
CA GLN A 575 -18.75 -19.37 -12.00
C GLN A 575 -19.60 -20.17 -11.01
N ALA A 576 -20.17 -19.47 -10.02
CA ALA A 576 -21.12 -20.07 -9.10
C ALA A 576 -22.32 -20.64 -9.88
N ALA A 577 -22.70 -21.89 -9.63
CA ALA A 577 -23.78 -22.54 -10.38
C ALA A 577 -25.11 -21.78 -10.27
N ARG A 578 -25.33 -21.03 -9.18
CA ARG A 578 -26.52 -20.19 -8.91
C ARG A 578 -26.15 -18.96 -8.06
N ARG A 579 -27.06 -17.98 -8.00
CA ARG A 579 -26.93 -16.78 -7.15
C ARG A 579 -26.89 -17.15 -5.66
N SER A 580 -25.92 -16.57 -4.96
CA SER A 580 -25.72 -16.69 -3.52
C SER A 580 -26.39 -15.54 -2.75
N LEU A 581 -27.13 -15.85 -1.68
CA LEU A 581 -27.87 -14.86 -0.88
C LEU A 581 -27.08 -14.37 0.34
N LYS A 582 -27.15 -13.06 0.62
CA LYS A 582 -26.68 -12.43 1.87
C LYS A 582 -27.64 -12.74 3.05
N LYS A 583 -27.19 -12.53 4.29
CA LYS A 583 -27.96 -12.85 5.53
C LYS A 583 -29.37 -12.24 5.55
N HIS A 584 -29.49 -10.97 5.19
CA HIS A 584 -30.78 -10.27 5.17
C HIS A 584 -31.69 -10.73 4.01
N GLU A 585 -31.11 -11.11 2.87
CA GLU A 585 -31.85 -11.68 1.73
C GLU A 585 -32.37 -13.08 2.05
N ALA A 586 -31.55 -13.93 2.67
CA ALA A 586 -31.94 -15.27 3.08
C ALA A 586 -33.10 -15.23 4.09
N ARG A 587 -33.14 -14.25 5.00
CA ARG A 587 -34.27 -14.05 5.93
C ARG A 587 -35.61 -13.84 5.24
N LEU A 588 -35.64 -13.20 4.06
CA LEU A 588 -36.88 -13.02 3.27
C LEU A 588 -37.48 -14.35 2.79
N LEU A 589 -36.71 -15.44 2.82
CA LEU A 589 -37.18 -16.79 2.49
C LEU A 589 -37.59 -17.59 3.72
N VAL A 590 -37.15 -17.19 4.92
CA VAL A 590 -37.32 -17.92 6.18
C VAL A 590 -38.55 -17.44 6.98
N GLU A 591 -38.89 -16.14 6.91
CA GLU A 591 -40.10 -15.56 7.52
C GLU A 591 -41.37 -15.89 6.74
#